data_AF-F6W685-F1
#
_entry.id   AF-F6W685-F1
#
_cell.length_a   1.000
_cell.length_b   1.000
_cell.length_c   1.000
_cell.angle_alpha   90.00
_cell.angle_beta   90.00
_cell.angle_gamma   90.00
#
_symmetry.space_group_name_H-M   'P 1'
#
loop_
_entity.id
_entity.type
_entity.pdbx_description
1 polymer ?
#
loop_
_entity_poly.entity_id
_entity_poly.type
_entity_poly.pdbx_seq_one_letter_code
_entity_poly.pdbx_strand_id
1 'polypeptide(L)'
;MDDRSENDMDDQTNRAPFASSPAHDEDLPPFQDESEADALLGNIGEVEEGEGEELFGDRMERDYRAIPELDVYDANVMDDDEYDALSPSARAEVDRLLKKRDREEALGKGRIRPGLLYESDEEDGERPSRRRRMAERAAEGGEEDEMIESIENLEDTKGHSVDEWVVMQAPRLEIYNRFKNFLRTTVNSKGNNIFKEKIQQMVEENKESLIVDYNLLASSHEVLAFFLPEAPTEMLQIFDEAAKNVVLSMFPKYENIAKEIHVRISELPLIEDIRSLRQLHLNQLIRTSGVVNSCTTILPQLRLVKYDCPKCNYILGPYFQNQNQEVKPGACPECQSYGPFEINMEHTVYQNYQRISIQESPGKIAAGRLPRSKDAILLADLVDTCHPGDEVEITGIYTNNYSGSLNTKNGFPVFSTVIMANYVERND
;
A
#
# COMPACT_ATOMS: atom_id res chain seq x y z
N MET A 1 -54.39 61.51 35.50
CA MET A 1 -53.68 62.79 35.65
C MET A 1 -52.25 62.50 35.25
N ASP A 2 -52.01 62.16 33.97
CA ASP A 2 -52.13 63.04 32.76
C ASP A 2 -51.10 64.18 32.90
N ASP A 3 -50.20 64.48 31.97
CA ASP A 3 -50.10 64.32 30.50
C ASP A 3 -48.61 64.54 30.15
N ARG A 4 -47.95 63.74 29.29
CA ARG A 4 -47.90 63.68 27.81
C ARG A 4 -46.97 64.69 27.11
N SER A 5 -46.44 64.16 26.00
CA SER A 5 -45.82 64.75 24.79
C SER A 5 -44.34 65.17 24.86
N GLU A 6 -43.51 64.96 23.84
CA GLU A 6 -43.40 64.04 22.67
C GLU A 6 -42.11 64.48 21.95
N ASN A 7 -41.37 63.55 21.36
CA ASN A 7 -40.61 63.71 20.09
C ASN A 7 -39.82 62.41 19.80
N ASP A 8 -40.53 61.46 19.20
CA ASP A 8 -40.28 60.78 17.91
C ASP A 8 -38.88 60.32 17.43
N MET A 9 -38.89 59.05 17.00
CA MET A 9 -38.28 58.42 15.80
C MET A 9 -36.74 58.21 15.77
N ASP A 10 -36.16 57.06 15.40
CA ASP A 10 -36.64 55.83 14.74
C ASP A 10 -35.70 54.65 15.04
N ASP A 11 -36.30 53.46 15.08
CA ASP A 11 -35.69 52.13 15.12
C ASP A 11 -35.54 51.61 13.68
N GLN A 12 -34.35 51.13 13.30
CA GLN A 12 -34.15 50.48 12.00
C GLN A 12 -33.38 49.16 12.12
N THR A 13 -34.19 48.11 12.12
CA THR A 13 -33.88 46.74 11.73
C THR A 13 -33.40 46.67 10.27
N ASN A 14 -32.14 46.29 10.04
CA ASN A 14 -31.65 46.04 8.68
C ASN A 14 -32.03 44.61 8.22
N ARG A 15 -33.17 44.52 7.52
CA ARG A 15 -33.47 43.43 6.58
C ARG A 15 -32.74 43.70 5.27
N ALA A 16 -32.00 42.72 4.78
CA ALA A 16 -31.38 42.75 3.45
C ALA A 16 -32.47 42.78 2.34
N PRO A 17 -32.40 43.70 1.36
CA PRO A 17 -33.15 43.59 0.13
C PRO A 17 -32.29 43.07 -1.03
N PHE A 18 -32.96 42.34 -1.90
CA PHE A 18 -32.53 41.88 -3.22
C PHE A 18 -31.76 42.95 -4.00
N ALA A 19 -30.59 42.58 -4.53
CA ALA A 19 -29.87 43.35 -5.52
C ALA A 19 -30.08 42.75 -6.91
N SER A 20 -30.63 43.58 -7.78
CA SER A 20 -30.81 43.41 -9.22
C SER A 20 -29.52 43.74 -9.97
N SER A 21 -29.32 43.07 -11.11
CA SER A 21 -28.17 43.20 -12.01
C SER A 21 -27.97 44.60 -12.59
N PRO A 22 -26.74 44.93 -13.03
CA PRO A 22 -26.56 45.61 -14.30
C PRO A 22 -25.55 44.90 -15.23
N ALA A 23 -25.72 45.19 -16.51
CA ALA A 23 -25.11 44.54 -17.67
C ALA A 23 -23.86 45.27 -18.22
N HIS A 24 -23.17 44.53 -19.10
CA HIS A 24 -22.24 44.90 -20.20
C HIS A 24 -20.72 45.10 -19.92
N ASP A 25 -19.95 44.17 -20.54
CA ASP A 25 -18.77 44.28 -21.44
C ASP A 25 -17.77 45.45 -21.27
N GLU A 26 -16.45 45.30 -21.39
CA GLU A 26 -15.65 44.43 -22.29
C GLU A 26 -14.18 44.34 -21.79
N ASP A 27 -13.46 43.33 -22.27
CA ASP A 27 -12.00 43.20 -22.49
C ASP A 27 -10.98 43.05 -21.33
N LEU A 28 -10.58 41.79 -21.05
CA LEU A 28 -9.24 41.44 -20.55
C LEU A 28 -8.70 40.16 -21.25
N PRO A 29 -7.42 40.15 -21.67
CA PRO A 29 -6.88 39.15 -22.61
C PRO A 29 -6.51 37.82 -21.93
N PRO A 30 -6.57 36.68 -22.66
CA PRO A 30 -6.18 35.38 -22.16
C PRO A 30 -4.64 35.23 -22.12
N PHE A 31 -4.17 34.48 -21.12
CA PHE A 31 -2.77 34.24 -20.79
C PHE A 31 -2.00 33.59 -21.96
N GLN A 32 -0.83 34.14 -22.26
CA GLN A 32 0.11 33.63 -23.27
C GLN A 32 0.93 32.47 -22.74
N ASP A 33 1.15 31.51 -23.65
CA ASP A 33 1.97 30.31 -23.54
C ASP A 33 3.38 30.55 -22.98
N GLU A 34 3.76 29.75 -21.98
CA GLU A 34 5.17 29.51 -21.65
C GLU A 34 5.71 28.38 -22.55
N SER A 35 6.12 28.73 -23.77
CA SER A 35 6.80 27.82 -24.71
C SER A 35 8.31 28.09 -24.84
N GLU A 36 8.94 28.72 -23.83
CA GLU A 36 10.37 29.07 -23.86
C GLU A 36 11.21 28.42 -22.74
N ALA A 37 10.96 27.15 -22.39
CA ALA A 37 11.79 26.43 -21.43
C ALA A 37 12.27 25.03 -21.85
N ASP A 38 12.07 24.59 -23.11
CA ASP A 38 12.53 23.25 -23.55
C ASP A 38 13.41 23.25 -24.80
N ALA A 39 13.97 24.40 -25.17
CA ALA A 39 14.84 24.53 -26.34
C ALA A 39 16.27 23.95 -26.17
N LEU A 40 16.49 22.93 -25.32
CA LEU A 40 17.86 22.50 -24.98
C LEU A 40 18.16 20.99 -24.85
N LEU A 41 17.27 20.05 -25.18
CA LEU A 41 17.64 18.63 -25.32
C LEU A 41 16.95 17.97 -26.52
N GLY A 42 17.73 17.63 -27.54
CA GLY A 42 17.23 17.15 -28.82
C GLY A 42 16.88 15.65 -28.89
N ASN A 43 15.90 15.38 -29.77
CA ASN A 43 15.85 14.27 -30.72
C ASN A 43 15.58 12.85 -30.19
N ILE A 44 14.29 12.48 -30.03
CA ILE A 44 13.66 11.20 -30.45
C ILE A 44 12.21 11.56 -30.87
N GLY A 45 11.80 11.21 -32.10
CA GLY A 45 10.48 11.56 -32.63
C GLY A 45 9.36 10.72 -32.03
N GLU A 46 8.31 11.40 -31.55
CA GLU A 46 7.01 10.81 -31.22
C GLU A 46 6.17 10.65 -32.50
N VAL A 47 5.55 9.49 -32.66
CA VAL A 47 4.55 9.22 -33.70
C VAL A 47 3.21 9.62 -33.08
N GLU A 48 2.56 10.66 -33.61
CA GLU A 48 1.19 11.02 -33.24
C GLU A 48 0.26 9.82 -33.53
N GLU A 49 -0.42 9.32 -32.49
CA GLU A 49 -1.63 8.50 -32.67
C GLU A 49 -2.71 9.40 -33.28
N GLY A 50 -2.82 9.36 -34.61
CA GLY A 50 -3.88 10.05 -35.34
C GLY A 50 -5.25 9.57 -34.89
N GLU A 51 -6.17 10.53 -34.70
CA GLU A 51 -7.58 10.27 -34.40
C GLU A 51 -8.14 9.19 -35.34
N GLY A 52 -8.66 8.11 -34.77
CA GLY A 52 -9.17 6.96 -35.53
C GLY A 52 -10.28 7.38 -36.50
N GLU A 53 -10.21 6.87 -37.74
CA GLU A 53 -11.25 7.12 -38.74
C GLU A 53 -12.57 6.44 -38.32
N GLU A 54 -13.66 7.21 -38.34
CA GLU A 54 -14.98 6.74 -37.92
C GLU A 54 -15.58 5.78 -38.98
N LEU A 55 -15.43 4.47 -38.73
CA LEU A 55 -15.78 3.37 -39.66
C LEU A 55 -17.29 3.24 -39.98
N PHE A 56 -18.17 3.92 -39.25
CA PHE A 56 -19.64 3.76 -39.37
C PHE A 56 -20.37 5.05 -39.78
N GLY A 57 -19.64 6.06 -40.27
CA GLY A 57 -20.23 7.32 -40.74
C GLY A 57 -20.76 7.28 -42.18
N ASP A 58 -21.21 8.45 -42.66
CA ASP A 58 -21.81 8.66 -44.00
C ASP A 58 -20.90 8.24 -45.20
N ARG A 59 -19.64 7.88 -44.96
CA ARG A 59 -18.68 7.41 -45.97
C ARG A 59 -18.64 5.89 -46.12
N MET A 60 -19.37 5.13 -45.29
CA MET A 60 -19.42 3.66 -45.31
C MET A 60 -19.77 3.09 -46.71
N GLU A 61 -20.65 3.77 -47.46
CA GLU A 61 -21.04 3.34 -48.81
C GLU A 61 -19.90 3.44 -49.85
N ARG A 62 -18.79 4.13 -49.55
CA ARG A 62 -17.62 4.19 -50.44
C ARG A 62 -16.80 2.90 -50.43
N ASP A 63 -16.83 2.16 -49.33
CA ASP A 63 -16.02 0.94 -49.18
C ASP A 63 -16.60 -0.25 -49.96
N TYR A 64 -17.89 -0.20 -50.28
CA TYR A 64 -18.58 -1.21 -51.09
C TYR A 64 -18.50 -0.94 -52.60
N ARG A 65 -17.71 0.05 -53.05
CA ARG A 65 -17.51 0.29 -54.48
C ARG A 65 -16.61 -0.80 -55.06
N ALA A 66 -17.08 -1.47 -56.11
CA ALA A 66 -16.27 -2.44 -56.84
C ALA A 66 -15.00 -1.76 -57.36
N ILE A 67 -13.84 -2.35 -57.06
CA ILE A 67 -12.53 -1.94 -57.57
C ILE A 67 -12.08 -3.02 -58.55
N PRO A 68 -12.32 -2.86 -59.86
CA PRO A 68 -12.06 -3.92 -60.85
C PRO A 68 -10.59 -4.35 -60.93
N GLU A 69 -9.67 -3.51 -60.49
CA GLU A 69 -8.23 -3.76 -60.51
C GLU A 69 -7.77 -4.73 -59.40
N LEU A 70 -8.50 -4.80 -58.29
CA LEU A 70 -8.22 -5.71 -57.17
C LEU A 70 -9.03 -7.02 -57.26
N ASP A 71 -10.08 -7.04 -58.08
CA ASP A 71 -10.95 -8.20 -58.33
C ASP A 71 -10.42 -9.12 -59.45
N VAL A 72 -9.15 -8.95 -59.85
CA VAL A 72 -8.45 -9.84 -60.79
C VAL A 72 -7.30 -10.51 -60.05
N TYR A 73 -7.35 -11.84 -59.97
CA TYR A 73 -6.23 -12.62 -59.45
C TYR A 73 -4.96 -12.39 -60.28
N ASP A 74 -3.81 -12.26 -59.62
CA ASP A 74 -2.52 -12.18 -60.30
C ASP A 74 -2.21 -13.51 -60.99
N ALA A 75 -2.17 -13.48 -62.32
CA ALA A 75 -1.93 -14.66 -63.15
C ALA A 75 -0.55 -15.30 -62.88
N ASN A 76 0.41 -14.57 -62.29
CA ASN A 76 1.72 -15.13 -61.95
C ASN A 76 1.71 -15.96 -60.66
N VAL A 77 0.64 -15.87 -59.87
CA VAL A 77 0.47 -16.58 -58.59
C VAL A 77 -0.57 -17.69 -58.73
N MET A 78 -1.30 -17.76 -59.85
CA MET A 78 -2.15 -18.90 -60.17
C MET A 78 -1.30 -20.12 -60.52
N ASP A 79 -1.56 -21.21 -59.82
CA ASP A 79 -1.06 -22.53 -60.15
C ASP A 79 -2.11 -23.23 -61.03
N ASP A 80 -1.91 -23.17 -62.35
CA ASP A 80 -2.80 -23.76 -63.36
C ASP A 80 -2.45 -25.23 -63.66
N ASP A 81 -1.57 -25.86 -62.87
CA ASP A 81 -1.17 -27.26 -63.08
C ASP A 81 -2.27 -28.23 -62.63
N GLU A 82 -2.56 -29.24 -63.47
CA GLU A 82 -3.50 -30.32 -63.17
C GLU A 82 -2.79 -31.42 -62.36
N TYR A 83 -3.11 -31.52 -61.07
CA TYR A 83 -2.50 -32.51 -60.17
C TYR A 83 -3.36 -33.78 -60.05
N ASP A 84 -2.71 -34.94 -60.15
CA ASP A 84 -3.35 -36.23 -59.85
C ASP A 84 -3.88 -36.29 -58.40
N ALA A 85 -5.00 -36.98 -58.19
CA ALA A 85 -5.57 -37.14 -56.85
C ALA A 85 -4.60 -37.87 -55.91
N LEU A 86 -4.11 -37.16 -54.89
CA LEU A 86 -3.27 -37.70 -53.83
C LEU A 86 -3.96 -38.87 -53.11
N SER A 87 -3.20 -39.92 -52.82
CA SER A 87 -3.71 -41.01 -51.99
C SER A 87 -4.05 -40.51 -50.58
N PRO A 88 -5.01 -41.12 -49.87
CA PRO A 88 -5.41 -40.67 -48.53
C PRO A 88 -4.26 -40.60 -47.52
N SER A 89 -3.26 -41.49 -47.66
CA SER A 89 -2.07 -41.48 -46.81
C SER A 89 -1.12 -40.31 -47.13
N ALA A 90 -0.92 -40.00 -48.41
CA ALA A 90 -0.09 -38.88 -48.83
C ALA A 90 -0.71 -37.54 -48.38
N ARG A 91 -2.04 -37.42 -48.46
CA ARG A 91 -2.77 -36.23 -48.00
C ARG A 91 -2.61 -36.00 -46.50
N ALA A 92 -2.74 -37.05 -45.70
CA ALA A 92 -2.56 -36.97 -44.25
C ALA A 92 -1.12 -36.58 -43.85
N GLU A 93 -0.12 -37.00 -44.63
CA GLU A 93 1.28 -36.65 -44.38
C GLU A 93 1.59 -35.19 -44.72
N VAL A 94 1.03 -34.67 -45.82
CA VAL A 94 1.12 -33.25 -46.20
C VAL A 94 0.47 -32.36 -45.14
N ASP A 95 -0.73 -32.72 -44.66
CA ASP A 95 -1.41 -31.98 -43.59
C ASP A 95 -0.59 -31.96 -42.28
N ARG A 96 0.11 -33.06 -41.97
CA ARG A 96 0.95 -33.14 -40.79
C ARG A 96 2.17 -32.22 -40.90
N LEU A 97 2.74 -32.09 -42.10
CA LEU A 97 3.87 -31.21 -42.36
C LEU A 97 3.47 -29.73 -42.31
N LEU A 98 2.34 -29.36 -42.93
CA LEU A 98 1.80 -27.99 -42.88
C LEU A 98 1.50 -27.57 -41.43
N LYS A 99 0.82 -28.42 -40.65
CA LYS A 99 0.57 -28.16 -39.22
C LYS A 99 1.84 -27.99 -38.40
N LYS A 100 2.94 -28.66 -38.77
CA LYS A 100 4.23 -28.51 -38.09
C LYS A 100 4.87 -27.16 -38.42
N ARG A 101 4.90 -26.77 -39.70
CA ARG A 101 5.41 -25.46 -40.13
C ARG A 101 4.62 -24.32 -39.49
N ASP A 102 3.29 -24.38 -39.55
CA ASP A 102 2.43 -23.32 -39.01
C ASP A 102 2.61 -23.20 -37.48
N ARG A 103 2.89 -24.31 -36.78
CA ARG A 103 3.24 -24.28 -35.36
C ARG A 103 4.59 -23.62 -35.11
N GLU A 104 5.59 -23.91 -35.93
CA GLU A 104 6.94 -23.32 -35.83
C GLU A 104 6.91 -21.81 -36.16
N GLU A 105 6.15 -21.38 -37.16
CA GLU A 105 5.98 -19.96 -37.51
C GLU A 105 5.16 -19.20 -36.45
N ALA A 106 4.13 -19.83 -35.88
CA ALA A 106 3.34 -19.23 -34.80
C ALA A 106 4.17 -18.95 -33.53
N LEU A 107 5.22 -19.76 -33.28
CA LEU A 107 6.16 -19.55 -32.18
C LEU A 107 7.13 -18.38 -32.44
N GLY A 108 7.41 -18.05 -33.70
CA GLY A 108 8.43 -17.05 -34.08
C GLY A 108 7.95 -15.61 -34.21
N LYS A 109 6.63 -15.34 -34.34
CA LYS A 109 6.11 -13.98 -34.65
C LYS A 109 5.00 -13.46 -33.74
N GLY A 110 4.68 -14.12 -32.63
CA GLY A 110 3.77 -13.58 -31.60
C GLY A 110 2.38 -13.15 -32.10
N ARG A 111 1.94 -13.61 -33.29
CA ARG A 111 0.59 -13.33 -33.81
C ARG A 111 -0.38 -14.37 -33.30
N ILE A 112 -1.52 -13.88 -32.80
CA ILE A 112 -2.67 -14.67 -32.34
C ILE A 112 -3.17 -15.57 -33.48
N ARG A 113 -3.51 -16.82 -33.16
CA ARG A 113 -4.03 -17.81 -34.11
C ARG A 113 -5.30 -17.29 -34.82
N PRO A 114 -5.34 -17.20 -36.16
CA PRO A 114 -6.58 -16.98 -36.89
C PRO A 114 -7.34 -18.30 -36.96
N GLY A 115 -8.52 -18.37 -36.32
CA GLY A 115 -9.35 -19.58 -36.32
C GLY A 115 -10.27 -19.77 -35.10
N LEU A 116 -10.39 -18.78 -34.22
CA LEU A 116 -11.20 -18.88 -32.99
C LEU A 116 -12.69 -18.54 -33.19
N LEU A 117 -13.19 -18.33 -34.41
CA LEU A 117 -14.54 -17.75 -34.59
C LEU A 117 -15.61 -18.61 -35.27
N TYR A 118 -15.29 -19.76 -35.86
CA TYR A 118 -16.33 -20.63 -36.45
C TYR A 118 -15.94 -22.11 -36.40
N GLU A 119 -16.25 -22.77 -35.29
CA GLU A 119 -16.55 -24.21 -35.31
C GLU A 119 -17.94 -24.39 -34.69
N SER A 120 -18.87 -24.83 -35.54
CA SER A 120 -20.25 -25.16 -35.27
C SER A 120 -20.39 -26.40 -34.37
N ASP A 121 -21.39 -26.36 -33.50
CA ASP A 121 -21.76 -27.31 -32.43
C ASP A 121 -22.14 -28.75 -32.85
N GLU A 122 -21.38 -29.42 -33.73
CA GLU A 122 -21.67 -30.83 -34.07
C GLU A 122 -20.40 -31.67 -34.27
N GLU A 123 -19.73 -32.07 -33.16
CA GLU A 123 -19.19 -33.43 -33.00
C GLU A 123 -18.66 -33.66 -31.58
N ASP A 124 -19.26 -34.64 -30.88
CA ASP A 124 -18.73 -35.22 -29.64
C ASP A 124 -17.40 -35.95 -29.94
N GLY A 125 -16.30 -35.22 -29.85
CA GLY A 125 -14.93 -35.73 -29.89
C GLY A 125 -14.13 -35.23 -28.68
N GLU A 126 -13.64 -36.18 -27.88
CA GLU A 126 -12.87 -36.02 -26.64
C GLU A 126 -12.11 -34.68 -26.46
N ARG A 127 -12.74 -33.76 -25.72
CA ARG A 127 -12.08 -32.57 -25.16
C ARG A 127 -10.89 -33.06 -24.30
N PRO A 128 -9.66 -32.53 -24.47
CA PRO A 128 -8.51 -33.03 -23.75
C PRO A 128 -8.74 -32.94 -22.24
N SER A 129 -8.85 -34.10 -21.59
CA SER A 129 -9.14 -34.31 -20.16
C SER A 129 -8.36 -33.37 -19.23
N ARG A 130 -7.17 -32.91 -19.65
CA ARG A 130 -6.33 -31.95 -18.91
C ARG A 130 -6.99 -30.58 -18.70
N ARG A 131 -7.80 -30.08 -19.65
CA ARG A 131 -8.49 -28.77 -19.52
C ARG A 131 -9.69 -28.84 -18.59
N ARG A 132 -10.46 -29.95 -18.61
CA ARG A 132 -11.56 -30.17 -17.66
C ARG A 132 -11.04 -30.33 -16.24
N ARG A 133 -9.94 -31.06 -16.06
CA ARG A 133 -9.31 -31.23 -14.74
C ARG A 133 -8.72 -29.94 -14.20
N MET A 134 -8.25 -29.04 -15.07
CA MET A 134 -7.74 -27.71 -14.68
C MET A 134 -8.88 -26.74 -14.36
N ALA A 135 -9.98 -26.80 -15.11
CA ALA A 135 -11.19 -26.00 -14.85
C ALA A 135 -11.99 -26.51 -13.63
N GLU A 136 -12.07 -27.82 -13.40
CA GLU A 136 -12.63 -28.40 -12.17
C GLU A 136 -11.78 -28.06 -10.95
N ARG A 137 -10.45 -28.06 -11.09
CA ARG A 137 -9.51 -27.66 -10.02
C ARG A 137 -9.46 -26.16 -9.77
N ALA A 138 -9.93 -25.34 -10.71
CA ALA A 138 -10.14 -23.90 -10.53
C ALA A 138 -11.54 -23.57 -9.98
N ALA A 139 -12.51 -24.47 -10.15
CA ALA A 139 -13.88 -24.31 -9.65
C ALA A 139 -14.08 -24.89 -8.24
N GLU A 140 -13.39 -26.00 -7.92
CA GLU A 140 -13.12 -26.39 -6.53
C GLU A 140 -12.00 -25.48 -6.04
N GLY A 141 -12.30 -24.49 -5.20
CA GLY A 141 -11.32 -23.54 -4.64
C GLY A 141 -10.24 -24.21 -3.79
N GLY A 142 -9.40 -25.01 -4.41
CA GLY A 142 -8.12 -25.43 -3.90
C GLY A 142 -7.24 -24.20 -3.92
N GLU A 143 -6.76 -23.85 -2.73
CA GLU A 143 -5.74 -22.84 -2.49
C GLU A 143 -4.75 -22.82 -3.66
N GLU A 144 -4.87 -21.81 -4.50
CA GLU A 144 -3.77 -21.36 -5.35
C GLU A 144 -2.72 -20.82 -4.38
N ASP A 145 -2.00 -21.72 -3.71
CA ASP A 145 -0.59 -21.50 -3.50
C ASP A 145 0.00 -21.42 -4.91
N GLU A 146 -0.12 -20.24 -5.52
CA GLU A 146 0.70 -19.82 -6.63
C GLU A 146 2.09 -20.36 -6.31
N MET A 147 2.67 -21.16 -7.22
CA MET A 147 4.09 -21.50 -7.09
C MET A 147 4.85 -20.20 -7.30
N ILE A 148 4.92 -19.41 -6.24
CA ILE A 148 5.65 -18.18 -6.14
C ILE A 148 7.09 -18.60 -6.31
N GLU A 149 7.65 -18.24 -7.45
CA GLU A 149 9.07 -18.43 -7.73
C GLU A 149 9.84 -17.85 -6.54
N SER A 150 10.55 -18.71 -5.82
CA SER A 150 11.39 -18.28 -4.71
C SER A 150 12.41 -17.29 -5.28
N ILE A 151 12.27 -16.02 -4.93
CA ILE A 151 13.20 -14.99 -5.35
C ILE A 151 14.52 -15.27 -4.63
N GLU A 152 15.51 -15.82 -5.33
CA GLU A 152 16.83 -16.09 -4.76
C GLU A 152 17.53 -14.78 -4.37
N ASN A 153 17.40 -13.75 -5.22
CA ASN A 153 18.01 -12.43 -5.04
C ASN A 153 16.97 -11.37 -4.72
N LEU A 154 16.76 -11.14 -3.42
CA LEU A 154 15.90 -10.08 -2.92
C LEU A 154 16.46 -8.66 -3.21
N GLU A 155 17.73 -8.58 -3.60
CA GLU A 155 18.46 -7.33 -3.90
C GLU A 155 18.05 -6.69 -5.23
N ASP A 156 17.53 -7.47 -6.18
CA ASP A 156 17.04 -6.93 -7.45
C ASP A 156 15.61 -6.44 -7.28
N THR A 157 15.45 -5.16 -6.94
CA THR A 157 14.13 -4.53 -6.77
C THR A 157 13.39 -4.33 -8.10
N LYS A 158 13.96 -4.77 -9.23
CA LYS A 158 13.37 -4.66 -10.59
C LYS A 158 12.92 -3.23 -10.95
N GLY A 159 13.55 -2.22 -10.33
CA GLY A 159 13.22 -0.80 -10.52
C GLY A 159 12.07 -0.26 -9.67
N HIS A 160 11.48 -1.07 -8.78
CA HIS A 160 10.49 -0.60 -7.81
C HIS A 160 11.14 0.10 -6.62
N SER A 161 10.38 0.99 -5.97
CA SER A 161 10.76 1.52 -4.66
C SER A 161 10.77 0.40 -3.62
N VAL A 162 11.56 0.56 -2.54
CA VAL A 162 11.67 -0.47 -1.49
C VAL A 162 10.31 -0.73 -0.83
N ASP A 163 9.51 0.33 -0.64
CA ASP A 163 8.17 0.25 -0.07
C ASP A 163 7.22 -0.60 -0.94
N GLU A 164 7.14 -0.30 -2.24
CA GLU A 164 6.32 -1.07 -3.18
C GLU A 164 6.82 -2.52 -3.34
N TRP A 165 8.14 -2.71 -3.35
CA TRP A 165 8.77 -4.02 -3.47
C TRP A 165 8.38 -4.94 -2.32
N VAL A 166 8.41 -4.43 -1.09
CA VAL A 166 8.08 -5.16 0.13
C VAL A 166 6.60 -5.56 0.19
N VAL A 167 5.71 -4.74 -0.37
CA VAL A 167 4.26 -5.01 -0.39
C VAL A 167 3.89 -6.13 -1.38
N MET A 168 4.68 -6.34 -2.43
CA MET A 168 4.44 -7.42 -3.39
C MET A 168 4.50 -8.79 -2.73
N GLN A 169 3.61 -9.70 -3.16
CA GLN A 169 3.43 -11.01 -2.51
C GLN A 169 4.70 -11.87 -2.52
N ALA A 170 5.42 -11.92 -3.65
CA ALA A 170 6.62 -12.76 -3.77
C ALA A 170 7.77 -12.30 -2.84
N PRO A 171 8.19 -11.01 -2.85
CA PRO A 171 9.16 -10.50 -1.88
C PRO A 171 8.67 -10.61 -0.43
N ARG A 172 7.40 -10.30 -0.16
CA ARG A 172 6.82 -10.41 1.18
C ARG A 172 6.98 -11.81 1.79
N LEU A 173 6.69 -12.85 1.02
CA LEU A 173 6.82 -14.24 1.48
C LEU A 173 8.29 -14.66 1.68
N GLU A 174 9.18 -14.20 0.80
CA GLU A 174 10.61 -14.46 0.95
C GLU A 174 11.16 -13.78 2.22
N ILE A 175 10.79 -12.52 2.45
CA ILE A 175 11.16 -11.78 3.66
C ILE A 175 10.61 -12.47 4.91
N TYR A 176 9.35 -12.90 4.88
CA TYR A 176 8.73 -13.69 5.94
C TYR A 176 9.49 -14.99 6.24
N ASN A 177 9.90 -15.73 5.21
CA ASN A 177 10.69 -16.94 5.35
C ASN A 177 12.09 -16.67 5.92
N ARG A 178 12.74 -15.59 5.48
CA ARG A 178 14.04 -15.17 6.02
C ARG A 178 13.95 -14.75 7.49
N PHE A 179 12.92 -14.00 7.90
CA PHE A 179 12.71 -13.66 9.31
C PHE A 179 12.45 -14.89 10.18
N LYS A 180 11.66 -15.86 9.72
CA LYS A 180 11.48 -17.14 10.43
C LYS A 180 12.79 -17.91 10.57
N ASN A 181 13.59 -17.96 9.50
CA ASN A 181 14.89 -18.61 9.53
C ASN A 181 15.83 -17.89 10.50
N PHE A 182 15.89 -16.56 10.46
CA PHE A 182 16.66 -15.73 11.39
C PHE A 182 16.35 -16.04 12.86
N LEU A 183 15.07 -16.11 13.24
CA LEU A 183 14.67 -16.46 14.62
C LEU A 183 15.08 -17.89 15.03
N ARG A 184 15.26 -18.81 14.08
CA ARG A 184 15.60 -20.22 14.34
C ARG A 184 17.11 -20.50 14.28
N THR A 185 17.86 -19.80 13.44
CA THR A 185 19.26 -20.13 13.12
C THR A 185 20.27 -19.30 13.89
N THR A 186 19.88 -18.13 14.40
CA THR A 186 20.81 -17.26 15.11
C THR A 186 21.30 -17.88 16.41
N VAL A 187 22.63 -17.94 16.54
CA VAL A 187 23.32 -18.50 17.69
C VAL A 187 24.24 -17.46 18.30
N ASN A 188 24.38 -17.50 19.62
CA ASN A 188 25.35 -16.70 20.34
C ASN A 188 26.78 -17.21 20.07
N SER A 189 27.81 -16.46 20.47
CA SER A 189 29.22 -16.90 20.47
C SER A 189 29.45 -18.19 21.27
N LYS A 190 28.49 -18.59 22.11
CA LYS A 190 28.48 -19.83 22.92
C LYS A 190 27.70 -20.99 22.27
N GLY A 191 27.13 -20.80 21.08
CA GLY A 191 26.37 -21.83 20.35
C GLY A 191 24.91 -22.03 20.78
N ASN A 192 24.41 -21.25 21.75
CA ASN A 192 23.01 -21.28 22.17
C ASN A 192 22.15 -20.37 21.28
N ASN A 193 20.94 -20.80 20.92
CA ASN A 193 19.99 -19.93 20.22
C ASN A 193 19.45 -18.86 21.17
N ILE A 194 19.75 -17.60 20.86
CA ILE A 194 19.42 -16.43 21.68
C ILE A 194 17.90 -16.21 21.71
N PHE A 195 17.24 -16.28 20.55
CA PHE A 195 15.81 -15.99 20.46
C PHE A 195 14.97 -17.09 21.09
N LYS A 196 15.43 -18.34 21.13
CA LYS A 196 14.73 -19.40 21.86
C LYS A 196 14.61 -19.07 23.35
N GLU A 197 15.69 -18.60 23.97
CA GLU A 197 15.71 -18.20 25.38
C GLU A 197 14.88 -16.92 25.59
N LYS A 198 15.04 -15.90 24.73
CA LYS A 198 14.22 -14.67 24.79
C LYS A 198 12.71 -14.96 24.64
N ILE A 199 12.32 -15.86 23.74
CA ILE A 199 10.92 -16.27 23.55
C ILE A 199 10.40 -17.02 24.79
N GLN A 200 11.20 -17.91 25.38
CA GLN A 200 10.81 -18.60 26.61
C GLN A 200 10.57 -17.62 27.76
N GLN A 201 11.48 -16.68 27.97
CA GLN A 201 11.32 -15.64 28.99
C GLN A 201 10.07 -14.77 28.73
N MET A 202 9.84 -14.38 27.47
CA MET A 202 8.66 -13.61 27.08
C MET A 202 7.36 -14.35 27.43
N VAL A 203 7.29 -15.65 27.14
CA VAL A 203 6.11 -16.49 27.42
C VAL A 203 5.92 -16.71 28.92
N GLU A 204 7.00 -16.89 29.68
CA GLU A 204 6.94 -17.02 31.15
C GLU A 204 6.40 -15.75 31.82
N GLU A 205 6.79 -14.59 31.30
CA GLU A 205 6.33 -13.27 31.79
C GLU A 205 4.99 -12.83 31.17
N ASN A 206 4.40 -13.61 30.25
CA ASN A 206 3.19 -13.27 29.48
C ASN A 206 3.28 -11.92 28.74
N LYS A 207 4.46 -11.60 28.20
CA LYS A 207 4.69 -10.37 27.43
C LYS A 207 4.33 -10.57 25.95
N GLU A 208 3.85 -9.52 25.31
CA GLU A 208 3.57 -9.51 23.86
C GLU A 208 4.73 -8.95 23.03
N SER A 209 5.85 -8.59 23.66
CA SER A 209 6.97 -7.89 23.03
C SER A 209 8.22 -8.78 22.89
N LEU A 210 8.76 -8.91 21.69
CA LEU A 210 10.01 -9.62 21.41
C LEU A 210 11.12 -8.63 21.02
N ILE A 211 12.19 -8.54 21.82
CA ILE A 211 13.31 -7.62 21.56
C ILE A 211 14.34 -8.25 20.64
N VAL A 212 14.64 -7.57 19.53
CA VAL A 212 15.56 -8.00 18.48
C VAL A 212 16.63 -6.94 18.24
N ASP A 213 17.88 -7.34 18.40
CA ASP A 213 19.04 -6.45 18.21
C ASP A 213 19.34 -6.29 16.72
N TYR A 214 19.38 -5.05 16.24
CA TYR A 214 19.61 -4.73 14.83
C TYR A 214 20.97 -5.25 14.33
N ASN A 215 22.00 -5.19 15.16
CA ASN A 215 23.35 -5.68 14.84
C ASN A 215 23.36 -7.18 14.50
N LEU A 216 22.53 -7.97 15.18
CA LEU A 216 22.39 -9.40 14.87
C LEU A 216 21.70 -9.61 13.52
N LEU A 217 20.66 -8.82 13.23
CA LEU A 217 19.99 -8.86 11.93
C LEU A 217 20.98 -8.54 10.81
N ALA A 218 21.73 -7.44 10.94
CA ALA A 218 22.74 -7.02 9.97
C ALA A 218 23.82 -8.09 9.72
N SER A 219 24.29 -8.78 10.76
CA SER A 219 25.30 -9.84 10.61
C SER A 219 24.81 -11.10 9.89
N SER A 220 23.50 -11.35 9.93
CA SER A 220 22.89 -12.57 9.38
C SER A 220 22.31 -12.36 7.98
N HIS A 221 21.65 -11.24 7.77
CA HIS A 221 20.93 -10.89 6.55
C HIS A 221 21.05 -9.39 6.31
N GLU A 222 22.08 -9.00 5.56
CA GLU A 222 22.38 -7.60 5.24
C GLU A 222 21.22 -6.93 4.49
N VAL A 223 20.56 -7.67 3.58
CA VAL A 223 19.43 -7.16 2.77
C VAL A 223 18.24 -6.74 3.64
N LEU A 224 17.89 -7.55 4.64
CA LEU A 224 16.78 -7.23 5.56
C LEU A 224 17.12 -6.03 6.44
N ALA A 225 18.39 -5.94 6.87
CA ALA A 225 18.87 -4.79 7.63
C ALA A 225 18.87 -3.50 6.79
N PHE A 226 19.06 -3.59 5.47
CA PHE A 226 18.94 -2.44 4.58
C PHE A 226 17.48 -2.01 4.35
N PHE A 227 16.54 -2.96 4.20
CA PHE A 227 15.13 -2.63 3.98
C PHE A 227 14.41 -2.12 5.23
N LEU A 228 14.81 -2.57 6.42
CA LEU A 228 14.12 -2.23 7.66
C LEU A 228 14.08 -0.71 7.97
N PRO A 229 15.16 0.08 7.80
CA PRO A 229 15.10 1.53 7.98
C PRO A 229 14.32 2.28 6.91
N GLU A 230 14.28 1.76 5.69
CA GLU A 230 13.64 2.42 4.53
C GLU A 230 12.12 2.22 4.52
N ALA A 231 11.65 0.99 4.78
CA ALA A 231 10.23 0.65 4.82
C ALA A 231 9.86 -0.07 6.14
N PRO A 232 9.97 0.59 7.31
CA PRO A 232 9.79 -0.05 8.61
C PRO A 232 8.36 -0.50 8.87
N THR A 233 7.35 0.23 8.40
CA THR A 233 5.93 -0.07 8.69
C THR A 233 5.54 -1.45 8.18
N GLU A 234 5.86 -1.74 6.92
CA GLU A 234 5.55 -3.03 6.28
C GLU A 234 6.49 -4.13 6.78
N MET A 235 7.77 -3.81 6.99
CA MET A 235 8.74 -4.78 7.51
C MET A 235 8.42 -5.26 8.93
N LEU A 236 8.02 -4.36 9.82
CA LEU A 236 7.63 -4.74 11.18
C LEU A 236 6.35 -5.58 11.17
N GLN A 237 5.36 -5.28 10.30
CA GLN A 237 4.16 -6.12 10.17
C GLN A 237 4.50 -7.56 9.75
N ILE A 238 5.37 -7.72 8.74
CA ILE A 238 5.81 -9.05 8.28
C ILE A 238 6.61 -9.76 9.37
N PHE A 239 7.41 -9.02 10.13
CA PHE A 239 8.20 -9.57 11.22
C PHE A 239 7.31 -10.02 12.40
N ASP A 240 6.28 -9.26 12.75
CA ASP A 240 5.29 -9.61 13.78
C ASP A 240 4.57 -10.93 13.40
N GLU A 241 4.16 -11.08 12.14
CA GLU A 241 3.58 -12.32 11.61
C GLU A 241 4.55 -13.51 11.72
N ALA A 242 5.83 -13.29 11.38
CA ALA A 242 6.87 -14.31 11.45
C ALA A 242 7.15 -14.73 12.90
N ALA A 243 7.26 -13.76 13.81
CA ALA A 243 7.46 -13.99 15.23
C ALA A 243 6.29 -14.75 15.83
N LYS A 244 5.05 -14.35 15.51
CA LYS A 244 3.83 -15.06 15.94
C LYS A 244 3.84 -16.52 15.51
N ASN A 245 4.18 -16.82 14.26
CA ASN A 245 4.25 -18.21 13.78
C ASN A 245 5.30 -19.04 14.53
N VAL A 246 6.49 -18.47 14.76
CA VAL A 246 7.56 -19.14 15.51
C VAL A 246 7.15 -19.41 16.96
N VAL A 247 6.55 -18.43 17.63
CA VAL A 247 6.10 -18.57 19.03
C VAL A 247 4.99 -19.61 19.14
N LEU A 248 3.99 -19.59 18.26
CA LEU A 248 2.91 -20.59 18.24
C LEU A 248 3.42 -22.00 17.90
N SER A 249 4.48 -22.13 17.10
CA SER A 249 5.11 -23.42 16.81
C SER A 249 5.79 -24.04 18.04
N MET A 250 6.29 -23.22 18.97
CA MET A 250 6.88 -23.66 20.23
C MET A 250 5.82 -23.84 21.33
N PHE A 251 4.85 -22.92 21.38
CA PHE A 251 3.82 -22.84 22.42
C PHE A 251 2.42 -22.64 21.79
N PRO A 252 1.75 -23.72 21.37
CA PRO A 252 0.45 -23.63 20.69
C PRO A 252 -0.67 -22.98 21.51
N LYS A 253 -0.57 -23.01 22.85
CA LYS A 253 -1.59 -22.44 23.75
C LYS A 253 -1.43 -20.94 23.99
N TYR A 254 -0.36 -20.32 23.50
CA TYR A 254 -0.06 -18.91 23.75
C TYR A 254 -1.05 -17.95 23.08
N GLU A 255 -1.75 -18.42 22.03
CA GLU A 255 -2.78 -17.66 21.30
C GLU A 255 -3.91 -17.14 22.20
N ASN A 256 -4.19 -17.84 23.31
CA ASN A 256 -5.24 -17.42 24.25
C ASN A 256 -4.80 -16.26 25.16
N ILE A 257 -3.50 -16.02 25.30
CA ILE A 257 -2.94 -15.01 26.20
C ILE A 257 -2.68 -13.74 25.41
N ALA A 258 -1.85 -13.84 24.37
CA ALA A 258 -1.53 -12.75 23.47
C ALA A 258 -1.96 -13.13 22.05
N LYS A 259 -2.91 -12.36 21.51
CA LYS A 259 -3.38 -12.56 20.13
C LYS A 259 -2.34 -12.15 19.10
N GLU A 260 -1.44 -11.26 19.49
CA GLU A 260 -0.44 -10.65 18.65
C GLU A 260 0.89 -10.54 19.39
N ILE A 261 1.96 -10.45 18.61
CA ILE A 261 3.32 -10.34 19.13
C ILE A 261 3.99 -9.22 18.34
N HIS A 262 4.57 -8.27 19.04
CA HIS A 262 5.24 -7.12 18.46
C HIS A 262 6.76 -7.25 18.58
N VAL A 263 7.46 -7.05 17.48
CA VAL A 263 8.92 -7.07 17.44
C VAL A 263 9.48 -5.68 17.70
N ARG A 264 10.29 -5.59 18.74
CA ARG A 264 10.91 -4.36 19.24
C ARG A 264 12.37 -4.34 18.77
N ILE A 265 12.74 -3.36 17.94
CA ILE A 265 14.10 -3.26 17.39
C ILE A 265 14.98 -2.45 18.34
N SER A 266 16.00 -3.09 18.89
CA SER A 266 17.03 -2.48 19.73
C SER A 266 18.30 -2.16 18.93
N GLU A 267 19.09 -1.24 19.45
CA GLU A 267 20.44 -0.92 18.96
C GLU A 267 20.55 -0.53 17.47
N LEU A 268 19.69 0.37 16.97
CA LEU A 268 19.92 0.96 15.65
C LEU A 268 21.26 1.75 15.68
N PRO A 269 22.19 1.53 14.72
CA PRO A 269 23.55 2.07 14.79
C PRO A 269 23.61 3.59 14.67
N LEU A 270 22.62 4.20 14.03
CA LEU A 270 22.53 5.65 13.85
C LEU A 270 21.66 6.25 14.95
N ILE A 271 22.25 7.12 15.77
CA ILE A 271 21.53 7.94 16.75
C ILE A 271 21.43 9.35 16.20
N GLU A 272 20.20 9.80 15.96
CA GLU A 272 19.89 11.14 15.48
C GLU A 272 19.47 12.06 16.63
N ASP A 273 19.82 13.34 16.50
CA ASP A 273 19.35 14.37 17.43
C ASP A 273 17.94 14.82 17.06
N ILE A 274 17.12 15.17 18.05
CA ILE A 274 15.74 15.67 17.81
C ILE A 274 15.73 16.88 16.86
N ARG A 275 16.78 17.71 16.87
CA ARG A 275 16.95 18.84 15.96
C ARG A 275 17.49 18.49 14.58
N SER A 276 18.14 17.35 14.36
CA SER A 276 18.59 16.93 13.02
C SER A 276 17.44 16.37 12.17
N LEU A 277 16.32 15.97 12.78
CA LEU A 277 15.13 15.47 12.07
C LEU A 277 14.60 16.48 11.03
N ARG A 278 14.50 16.03 9.79
CA ARG A 278 14.09 16.78 8.58
C ARG A 278 13.19 15.91 7.69
N GLN A 279 12.73 16.46 6.58
CA GLN A 279 11.88 15.76 5.60
C GLN A 279 12.49 14.46 5.08
N LEU A 280 13.81 14.33 5.03
CA LEU A 280 14.49 13.12 4.56
C LEU A 280 14.15 11.89 5.42
N HIS A 281 13.87 12.10 6.70
CA HIS A 281 13.60 11.02 7.66
C HIS A 281 12.13 10.59 7.66
N LEU A 282 11.28 11.19 6.82
CA LEU A 282 9.85 10.87 6.81
C LEU A 282 9.64 9.41 6.43
N ASN A 283 8.80 8.73 7.20
CA ASN A 283 8.46 7.31 7.09
C ASN A 283 9.62 6.33 7.29
N GLN A 284 10.79 6.82 7.69
CA GLN A 284 11.96 5.98 7.99
C GLN A 284 12.06 5.64 9.48
N LEU A 285 12.78 4.56 9.78
CA LEU A 285 13.09 4.17 11.16
C LEU A 285 14.23 5.04 11.69
N ILE A 286 13.98 5.73 12.80
CA ILE A 286 14.93 6.59 13.47
C ILE A 286 15.16 6.11 14.90
N ARG A 287 16.37 6.34 15.41
CA ARG A 287 16.69 6.24 16.83
C ARG A 287 17.08 7.61 17.33
N THR A 288 16.42 8.08 18.38
CA THR A 288 16.65 9.41 18.96
C THR A 288 16.73 9.33 20.47
N SER A 289 17.50 10.23 21.07
CA SER A 289 17.71 10.31 22.53
C SER A 289 17.17 11.64 23.06
N GLY A 290 16.55 11.61 24.22
CA GLY A 290 16.07 12.82 24.90
C GLY A 290 15.43 12.55 26.25
N VAL A 291 14.98 13.61 26.90
CA VAL A 291 14.33 13.57 28.22
C VAL A 291 12.82 13.72 28.04
N VAL A 292 12.04 12.88 28.71
CA VAL A 292 10.58 12.97 28.70
C VAL A 292 10.15 14.20 29.50
N ASN A 293 9.47 15.14 28.85
CA ASN A 293 8.98 16.37 29.50
C ASN A 293 7.56 16.18 30.06
N SER A 294 6.68 15.53 29.28
CA SER A 294 5.28 15.32 29.66
C SER A 294 4.74 14.04 29.07
N CYS A 295 3.90 13.33 29.84
CA CYS A 295 3.15 12.17 29.40
C CYS A 295 1.65 12.41 29.57
N THR A 296 0.83 11.97 28.61
CA THR A 296 -0.62 11.91 28.80
C THR A 296 -0.99 10.71 29.66
N THR A 297 -2.21 10.73 30.22
CA THR A 297 -2.82 9.52 30.78
C THR A 297 -3.01 8.46 29.68
N ILE A 298 -3.12 7.21 30.10
CA ILE A 298 -3.41 6.09 29.21
C ILE A 298 -4.85 6.21 28.72
N LEU A 299 -5.04 6.24 27.40
CA LEU A 299 -6.35 6.32 26.76
C LEU A 299 -6.58 5.10 25.88
N PRO A 300 -7.78 4.51 25.85
CA PRO A 300 -8.10 3.46 24.89
C PRO A 300 -8.34 4.08 23.51
N GLN A 301 -7.59 3.63 22.51
CA GLN A 301 -7.76 3.98 21.11
C GLN A 301 -8.43 2.83 20.36
N LEU A 302 -9.29 3.17 19.41
CA LEU A 302 -9.88 2.21 18.47
C LEU A 302 -8.80 1.65 17.55
N ARG A 303 -8.67 0.33 17.49
CA ARG A 303 -7.75 -0.35 16.57
C ARG A 303 -8.50 -0.99 15.40
N LEU A 304 -9.46 -1.84 15.71
CA LEU A 304 -10.29 -2.55 14.74
C LEU A 304 -11.74 -2.21 15.06
N VAL A 305 -12.33 -1.39 14.20
CA VAL A 305 -13.67 -0.82 14.39
C VAL A 305 -14.68 -1.60 13.58
N LYS A 306 -15.80 -1.91 14.22
CA LYS A 306 -17.01 -2.39 13.56
C LYS A 306 -18.11 -1.36 13.73
N TYR A 307 -18.95 -1.24 12.71
CA TYR A 307 -20.06 -0.30 12.73
C TYR A 307 -21.38 -1.05 12.60
N ASP A 308 -22.42 -0.58 13.27
CA ASP A 308 -23.77 -1.11 13.12
C ASP A 308 -24.55 -0.24 12.15
N CYS A 309 -25.21 -0.89 11.19
CA CYS A 309 -26.15 -0.22 10.30
C CYS A 309 -27.52 -0.11 10.99
N PRO A 310 -28.03 1.11 11.29
CA PRO A 310 -29.30 1.26 12.00
C PRO A 310 -30.52 0.87 11.15
N LYS A 311 -30.38 0.72 9.83
CA LYS A 311 -31.50 0.37 8.93
C LYS A 311 -31.74 -1.13 8.84
N CYS A 312 -30.68 -1.94 8.82
CA CYS A 312 -30.79 -3.39 8.66
C CYS A 312 -30.17 -4.19 9.82
N ASN A 313 -29.63 -3.53 10.85
CA ASN A 313 -28.91 -4.12 11.98
C ASN A 313 -27.75 -5.04 11.57
N TYR A 314 -27.19 -4.80 10.39
CA TYR A 314 -26.02 -5.51 9.91
C TYR A 314 -24.74 -4.88 10.48
N ILE A 315 -23.81 -5.72 10.93
CA ILE A 315 -22.51 -5.30 11.46
C ILE A 315 -21.53 -5.17 10.30
N LEU A 316 -21.10 -3.95 10.02
CA LEU A 316 -20.10 -3.57 9.04
C LEU A 316 -18.68 -3.73 9.60
N GLY A 317 -17.75 -4.06 8.73
CA GLY A 317 -16.34 -4.19 9.04
C GLY A 317 -15.84 -5.63 9.01
N PRO A 318 -14.62 -5.88 9.49
CA PRO A 318 -13.77 -5.00 10.30
C PRO A 318 -13.04 -3.90 9.49
N TYR A 319 -12.90 -2.71 10.07
CA TYR A 319 -12.06 -1.63 9.53
C TYR A 319 -10.87 -1.36 10.45
N PHE A 320 -9.67 -1.29 9.90
CA PHE A 320 -8.48 -0.88 10.63
C PHE A 320 -8.43 0.65 10.73
N GLN A 321 -8.30 1.14 11.96
CA GLN A 321 -8.25 2.58 12.22
C GLN A 321 -6.80 3.05 12.18
N ASN A 322 -6.45 3.80 11.13
CA ASN A 322 -5.15 4.47 11.06
C ASN A 322 -5.12 5.67 12.02
N GLN A 323 -3.93 6.01 12.53
CA GLN A 323 -3.78 7.14 13.47
C GLN A 323 -4.14 8.49 12.85
N ASN A 324 -4.11 8.59 11.52
CA ASN A 324 -4.19 9.85 10.80
C ASN A 324 -5.60 10.21 10.32
N GLN A 325 -6.48 9.24 10.11
CA GLN A 325 -7.81 9.48 9.53
C GLN A 325 -8.85 8.52 10.08
N GLU A 326 -9.99 9.07 10.52
CA GLU A 326 -11.17 8.28 10.91
C GLU A 326 -11.71 7.50 9.70
N VAL A 327 -11.66 6.17 9.76
CA VAL A 327 -12.13 5.30 8.69
C VAL A 327 -13.63 5.09 8.84
N LYS A 328 -14.43 5.75 8.00
CA LYS A 328 -15.88 5.59 7.98
C LYS A 328 -16.30 4.70 6.81
N PRO A 329 -17.19 3.71 7.03
CA PRO A 329 -17.75 2.93 5.94
C PRO A 329 -18.54 3.83 4.98
N GLY A 330 -18.37 3.60 3.68
CA GLY A 330 -19.08 4.37 2.65
C GLY A 330 -20.54 3.95 2.52
N ALA A 331 -20.80 2.65 2.34
CA ALA A 331 -22.15 2.10 2.20
C ALA A 331 -22.28 0.74 2.89
N CYS A 332 -23.48 0.42 3.36
CA CYS A 332 -23.80 -0.91 3.88
C CYS A 332 -23.92 -1.92 2.73
N PRO A 333 -23.28 -3.10 2.77
CA PRO A 333 -23.37 -4.09 1.71
C PRO A 333 -24.78 -4.69 1.60
N GLU A 334 -25.50 -4.85 2.72
CA GLU A 334 -26.86 -5.42 2.73
C GLU A 334 -27.95 -4.46 2.23
N CYS A 335 -28.02 -3.25 2.78
CA CYS A 335 -29.12 -2.32 2.48
C CYS A 335 -28.72 -1.14 1.59
N GLN A 336 -27.46 -1.08 1.14
CA GLN A 336 -26.91 0.00 0.32
C GLN A 336 -27.16 1.41 0.87
N SER A 337 -27.39 1.52 2.17
CA SER A 337 -27.57 2.81 2.83
C SER A 337 -26.21 3.43 3.11
N TYR A 338 -26.11 4.76 2.98
CA TYR A 338 -24.88 5.54 3.14
C TYR A 338 -24.72 6.15 4.54
N GLY A 339 -25.31 5.51 5.56
CA GLY A 339 -25.24 5.96 6.95
C GLY A 339 -26.23 7.07 7.32
N PRO A 340 -26.14 7.62 8.55
CA PRO A 340 -25.03 7.48 9.51
C PRO A 340 -24.92 6.07 10.10
N PHE A 341 -23.68 5.63 10.35
CA PHE A 341 -23.37 4.35 10.99
C PHE A 341 -22.85 4.61 12.41
N GLU A 342 -23.25 3.76 13.36
CA GLU A 342 -22.84 3.89 14.76
C GLU A 342 -21.74 2.86 15.07
N ILE A 343 -20.82 3.17 15.99
CA ILE A 343 -19.74 2.25 16.35
C ILE A 343 -20.30 1.13 17.23
N ASN A 344 -20.08 -0.12 16.84
CA ASN A 344 -20.41 -1.27 17.66
C ASN A 344 -19.39 -1.38 18.81
N MET A 345 -19.82 -1.15 20.04
CA MET A 345 -18.91 -1.18 21.20
C MET A 345 -18.50 -2.59 21.63
N GLU A 346 -19.27 -3.62 21.28
CA GLU A 346 -19.08 -5.00 21.75
C GLU A 346 -18.03 -5.77 20.95
N HIS A 347 -18.01 -5.56 19.63
CA HIS A 347 -17.14 -6.30 18.71
C HIS A 347 -15.92 -5.49 18.21
N THR A 348 -15.77 -4.26 18.69
CA THR A 348 -14.62 -3.40 18.40
C THR A 348 -13.45 -3.73 19.32
N VAL A 349 -12.24 -3.76 18.76
CA VAL A 349 -11.00 -4.00 19.53
C VAL A 349 -10.33 -2.66 19.82
N TYR A 350 -10.02 -2.46 21.10
CA TYR A 350 -9.29 -1.29 21.59
C TYR A 350 -7.82 -1.63 21.84
N GLN A 351 -6.96 -0.62 21.74
CA GLN A 351 -5.55 -0.69 22.11
C GLN A 351 -5.20 0.48 23.05
N ASN A 352 -4.20 0.30 23.90
CA ASN A 352 -3.72 1.38 24.75
C ASN A 352 -2.96 2.41 23.90
N TYR A 353 -3.22 3.68 24.18
CA TYR A 353 -2.57 4.82 23.54
C TYR A 353 -2.05 5.77 24.61
N GLN A 354 -0.82 6.21 24.43
CA GLN A 354 -0.21 7.26 25.24
C GLN A 354 0.64 8.16 24.36
N ARG A 355 0.54 9.47 24.58
CA ARG A 355 1.38 10.47 23.92
C ARG A 355 2.38 11.02 24.92
N ILE A 356 3.64 11.05 24.53
CA ILE A 356 4.73 11.65 25.30
C ILE A 356 5.36 12.79 24.49
N SER A 357 5.90 13.78 25.19
CA SER A 357 6.70 14.84 24.58
C SER A 357 8.14 14.72 25.08
N ILE A 358 9.06 14.56 24.15
CA ILE A 358 10.48 14.33 24.41
C ILE A 358 11.24 15.57 24.01
N GLN A 359 12.16 15.97 24.87
CA GLN A 359 12.99 17.15 24.69
C GLN A 359 14.46 16.75 24.58
N GLU A 360 15.25 17.53 23.85
CA GLU A 360 16.70 17.34 23.79
C GLU A 360 17.33 17.35 25.19
N SER A 361 18.23 16.39 25.46
CA SER A 361 18.98 16.35 26.72
C SER A 361 19.78 17.65 26.89
N PRO A 362 19.69 18.33 28.05
CA PRO A 362 20.29 19.65 28.24
C PRO A 362 21.81 19.65 28.05
N GLY A 363 22.48 18.52 28.31
CA GLY A 363 23.92 18.37 28.13
C GLY A 363 24.39 18.36 26.66
N LYS A 364 23.53 18.03 25.70
CA LYS A 364 23.86 17.99 24.26
C LYS A 364 23.60 19.33 23.55
N ILE A 365 22.99 20.29 24.23
CA ILE A 365 22.54 21.55 23.60
C ILE A 365 23.70 22.56 23.56
N ALA A 366 23.98 23.08 22.35
CA ALA A 366 24.91 24.18 22.17
C ALA A 366 24.49 25.42 22.99
N ALA A 367 25.47 26.04 23.68
CA ALA A 367 25.23 27.18 24.57
C ALA A 367 24.46 28.31 23.87
N GLY A 368 23.42 28.82 24.54
CA GLY A 368 22.58 29.92 24.06
C GLY A 368 21.46 29.53 23.10
N ARG A 369 21.27 28.24 22.79
CA ARG A 369 20.16 27.77 21.94
C ARG A 369 19.03 27.16 22.77
N LEU A 370 17.79 27.38 22.32
CA LEU A 370 16.60 26.79 22.94
C LEU A 370 16.49 25.29 22.62
N PRO A 371 16.16 24.44 23.61
CA PRO A 371 15.85 23.03 23.37
C PRO A 371 14.67 22.88 22.42
N ARG A 372 14.74 21.89 21.53
CA ARG A 372 13.58 21.46 20.75
C ARG A 372 12.92 20.26 21.40
N SER A 373 11.60 20.16 21.20
CA SER A 373 10.82 18.99 21.60
C SER A 373 10.12 18.37 20.38
N LYS A 374 9.84 17.09 20.49
CA LYS A 374 9.02 16.31 19.55
C LYS A 374 8.10 15.41 20.33
N ASP A 375 6.94 15.13 19.74
CA ASP A 375 5.99 14.21 20.34
C ASP A 375 6.24 12.81 19.81
N ALA A 376 6.11 11.82 20.70
CA ALA A 376 6.10 10.41 20.36
C ALA A 376 4.82 9.74 20.87
N ILE A 377 4.38 8.73 20.14
CA ILE A 377 3.21 7.92 20.46
C ILE A 377 3.69 6.54 20.88
N LEU A 378 3.27 6.12 22.08
CA LEU A 378 3.45 4.77 22.61
C LEU A 378 2.13 4.02 22.47
N LEU A 379 2.20 2.78 21.99
CA LEU A 379 1.05 1.90 21.78
C LEU A 379 1.20 0.60 22.56
N ALA A 380 0.07 -0.03 22.86
CA ALA A 380 0.00 -1.38 23.44
C ALA A 380 0.87 -1.55 24.72
N ASP A 381 1.86 -2.41 24.69
CA ASP A 381 2.84 -2.75 25.74
C ASP A 381 3.82 -1.63 26.08
N LEU A 382 4.04 -0.67 25.19
CA LEU A 382 5.00 0.43 25.43
C LEU A 382 4.42 1.51 26.34
N VAL A 383 3.13 1.47 26.61
CA VAL A 383 2.46 2.45 27.46
C VAL A 383 2.93 2.29 28.92
N ASP A 384 3.08 3.42 29.63
CA ASP A 384 3.53 3.49 31.02
C ASP A 384 4.99 3.04 31.26
N THR A 385 5.78 2.91 30.19
CA THR A 385 7.20 2.54 30.29
C THR A 385 8.10 3.67 30.76
N CYS A 386 7.73 4.93 30.53
CA CYS A 386 8.55 6.10 30.84
C CYS A 386 7.76 7.16 31.61
N HIS A 387 8.48 7.89 32.48
CA HIS A 387 7.92 8.94 33.33
C HIS A 387 8.54 10.30 33.00
N PRO A 388 7.83 11.42 33.27
CA PRO A 388 8.41 12.75 33.11
C PRO A 388 9.69 12.90 33.94
N GLY A 389 10.78 13.30 33.27
CA GLY A 389 12.12 13.42 33.83
C GLY A 389 13.09 12.29 33.44
N ASP A 390 12.59 11.17 32.92
CA ASP A 390 13.44 10.07 32.47
C ASP A 390 14.22 10.44 31.20
N GLU A 391 15.49 10.05 31.14
CA GLU A 391 16.28 10.07 29.91
C GLU A 391 16.05 8.76 29.15
N VAL A 392 15.54 8.88 27.92
CA VAL A 392 15.10 7.75 27.10
C VAL A 392 15.73 7.80 25.73
N GLU A 393 15.95 6.62 25.18
CA GLU A 393 16.25 6.40 23.77
C GLU A 393 15.06 5.72 23.11
N ILE A 394 14.54 6.35 22.05
CA ILE A 394 13.39 5.85 21.33
C ILE A 394 13.80 5.49 19.92
N THR A 395 13.55 4.23 19.57
CA THR A 395 13.56 3.76 18.18
C THR A 395 12.14 3.74 17.68
N GLY A 396 11.87 4.40 16.55
CA GLY A 396 10.52 4.55 16.04
C GLY A 396 10.47 5.12 14.63
N ILE A 397 9.27 5.17 14.07
CA ILE A 397 9.05 5.64 12.70
C ILE A 397 8.68 7.13 12.76
N TYR A 398 9.38 7.97 11.99
CA TYR A 398 9.08 9.39 11.94
C TYR A 398 7.96 9.67 10.93
N THR A 399 6.74 9.85 11.43
CA THR A 399 5.56 10.02 10.58
C THR A 399 5.10 11.47 10.56
N ASN A 400 4.35 11.81 9.52
CA ASN A 400 3.65 13.08 9.43
C ASN A 400 2.13 12.86 9.52
N ASN A 401 1.44 13.89 9.99
CA ASN A 401 -0.01 13.95 9.98
C ASN A 401 -0.47 15.34 9.51
N TYR A 402 -1.46 15.35 8.63
CA TYR A 402 -2.09 16.56 8.14
C TYR A 402 -2.92 17.20 9.25
N SER A 403 -2.59 18.43 9.62
CA SER A 403 -3.37 19.20 10.59
C SER A 403 -3.93 20.45 9.94
N GLY A 404 -5.24 20.47 9.70
CA GLY A 404 -5.93 21.65 9.17
C GLY A 404 -5.72 22.91 10.04
N SER A 405 -5.52 22.74 11.34
CA SER A 405 -5.29 23.84 12.28
C SER A 405 -3.95 24.56 12.10
N LEU A 406 -2.90 23.84 11.65
CA LEU A 406 -1.59 24.43 11.37
C LEU A 406 -1.64 25.24 10.07
N ASN A 407 -2.38 24.75 9.08
CA ASN A 407 -2.51 25.40 7.77
C ASN A 407 -3.15 26.78 7.90
N THR A 408 -4.22 26.90 8.69
CA THR A 408 -4.91 28.17 8.92
C THR A 408 -4.00 29.20 9.63
N LYS A 409 -3.08 28.75 10.48
CA LYS A 409 -2.16 29.64 11.23
C LYS A 409 -0.97 30.08 10.39
N ASN A 410 -0.45 29.20 9.55
CA ASN A 410 0.80 29.45 8.83
C ASN A 410 0.55 30.01 7.41
N GLY A 411 -0.63 29.81 6.83
CA GLY A 411 -0.97 30.30 5.48
C GLY A 411 -0.41 29.44 4.33
N PHE A 412 0.20 28.31 4.65
CA PHE A 412 0.69 27.29 3.71
C PHE A 412 0.46 25.88 4.30
N PRO A 413 0.38 24.82 3.48
CA PRO A 413 0.16 23.47 3.98
C PRO A 413 1.36 23.00 4.81
N VAL A 414 1.16 22.87 6.12
CA VAL A 414 2.16 22.38 7.08
C VAL A 414 1.65 21.11 7.74
N PHE A 415 2.46 20.07 7.65
CA PHE A 415 2.20 18.82 8.34
C PHE A 415 2.80 18.86 9.75
N SER A 416 2.05 18.31 10.70
CA SER A 416 2.60 17.98 12.01
C SER A 416 3.42 16.69 11.92
N THR A 417 4.44 16.55 12.75
CA THR A 417 5.33 15.37 12.74
C THR A 417 5.32 14.71 14.10
N VAL A 418 5.27 13.39 14.13
CA VAL A 418 5.23 12.58 15.34
C VAL A 418 6.09 11.35 15.18
N ILE A 419 6.65 10.84 16.28
CA ILE A 419 7.44 9.61 16.27
C ILE A 419 6.52 8.48 16.74
N MET A 420 6.26 7.48 15.90
CA MET A 420 5.60 6.26 16.31
C MET A 420 6.65 5.34 16.95
N ALA A 421 6.63 5.22 18.27
CA ALA A 421 7.63 4.45 18.98
C ALA A 421 7.47 2.95 18.67
N ASN A 422 8.58 2.32 18.28
CA ASN A 422 8.68 0.88 18.20
C ASN A 422 9.39 0.29 19.42
N TYR A 423 10.40 0.96 19.97
CA TYR A 423 11.13 0.49 21.15
C TYR A 423 11.57 1.70 21.98
N VAL A 424 11.49 1.55 23.31
CA VAL A 424 11.90 2.56 24.28
C VAL A 424 12.88 1.92 25.24
N GLU A 425 14.07 2.52 25.33
CA GLU A 425 15.12 2.16 26.27
C GLU A 425 15.31 3.31 27.26
N ARG A 426 15.40 2.99 28.55
CA ARG A 426 15.66 3.99 29.60
C ARG A 426 17.14 3.97 29.92
N ASN A 427 17.78 5.13 29.85
CA ASN A 427 19.15 5.30 30.28
C ASN A 427 19.11 5.69 31.77
N ASP A 428 19.21 4.67 32.65
CA ASP A 428 19.25 4.85 34.12
C ASP A 428 20.57 5.46 34.63
#